data_AF-A0A7R6VLX2-F1
#
_entry.id   AF-A0A7R6VLX2-F1
#
_cell.length_a   1.000
_cell.length_b   1.000
_cell.length_c   1.000
_cell.angle_alpha   90.00
_cell.angle_beta   90.00
_cell.angle_gamma   90.00
#
_symmetry.space_group_name_H-M   'P 1'
#
loop_
_entity.id
_entity.type
_entity.pdbx_description
1 polymer ?
#
loop_
_entity_poly.entity_id
_entity_poly.type
_entity_poly.pdbx_seq_one_letter_code
_entity_poly.pdbx_strand_id
1 'polypeptide(L)'
;MQENEIPQEDILIVEAEIVPDGLGGWMIRCLNTETNEERYCKTIEEYSAFLNEAVYTTQKDHFKAVWLESPKATPKMIGEVRAKLMEYYNQIEGQS
;
A
#
# COMPACT_ATOMS: atom_id res chain seq x y z
N MET A 1 5.55 8.76 30.55
CA MET A 1 5.60 8.77 29.07
C MET A 1 4.46 7.85 28.65
N GLN A 2 3.33 8.43 28.22
CA GLN A 2 2.21 7.63 27.72
C GLN A 2 2.56 7.28 26.27
N GLU A 3 2.75 5.98 26.00
CA GLU A 3 2.63 5.47 24.63
C GLU A 3 1.22 5.81 24.17
N ASN A 4 1.09 6.76 23.23
CA ASN A 4 -0.17 7.01 22.55
C ASN A 4 -0.46 5.79 21.68
N GLU A 5 -1.07 4.77 22.28
CA GLU A 5 -1.66 3.66 21.54
C GLU A 5 -2.80 4.23 20.72
N ILE A 6 -2.59 4.39 19.40
CA ILE A 6 -3.66 4.71 18.46
C ILE A 6 -4.71 3.60 18.62
N PRO A 7 -5.97 3.92 18.95
CA PRO A 7 -7.02 2.92 19.06
C PRO A 7 -7.07 2.10 17.76
N GLN A 8 -7.11 0.78 17.87
CA GLN A 8 -7.15 -0.10 16.70
C GLN A 8 -8.35 0.21 15.78
N GLU A 9 -9.41 0.80 16.34
CA GLU A 9 -10.60 1.26 15.63
C GLU A 9 -10.32 2.46 14.70
N ASP A 10 -9.23 3.20 14.87
CA ASP A 10 -8.88 4.39 14.06
C ASP A 10 -7.84 4.09 12.97
N ILE A 11 -7.44 2.83 12.83
CA ILE A 11 -6.48 2.38 11.82
C ILE A 11 -7.22 1.66 10.69
N LEU A 12 -7.21 2.26 9.51
CA LEU A 12 -7.63 1.58 8.28
C LEU A 12 -6.66 0.44 7.96
N ILE A 13 -7.17 -0.77 7.76
CA ILE A 13 -6.38 -1.87 7.20
C ILE A 13 -6.52 -1.86 5.67
N VAL A 14 -5.39 -1.85 4.98
CA VAL A 14 -5.32 -2.05 3.53
C VAL A 14 -4.53 -3.31 3.25
N GLU A 15 -5.15 -4.30 2.62
CA GLU A 15 -4.40 -5.46 2.15
C GLU A 15 -3.76 -5.14 0.80
N ALA A 16 -2.47 -5.45 0.65
CA ALA A 16 -1.69 -5.19 -0.55
C ALA A 16 -1.03 -6.48 -1.05
N GLU A 17 -1.20 -6.80 -2.33
CA GLU A 17 -0.64 -7.99 -2.96
C GLU A 17 0.10 -7.61 -4.25
N ILE A 18 1.34 -8.07 -4.44
CA ILE A 18 2.06 -7.90 -5.70
C ILE A 18 1.58 -8.97 -6.68
N VAL A 19 1.00 -8.55 -7.80
CA VAL A 19 0.44 -9.45 -8.82
C VAL A 19 1.05 -9.17 -10.20
N PRO A 20 1.14 -10.15 -11.09
CA PRO A 20 1.61 -9.92 -12.47
C PRO A 20 0.60 -9.08 -13.27
N ASP A 21 1.09 -8.21 -14.15
CA ASP A 21 0.26 -7.37 -15.05
C ASP A 21 -0.15 -8.08 -16.36
N GLY A 22 0.37 -9.28 -16.62
CA GLY A 22 0.16 -10.04 -17.85
C GLY A 22 1.09 -9.69 -19.01
N LEU A 23 1.90 -8.65 -18.89
CA LEU A 23 2.88 -8.18 -19.89
C LEU A 23 4.34 -8.37 -19.43
N GLY A 24 4.54 -9.05 -18.29
CA GLY A 24 5.84 -9.30 -17.69
C GLY A 24 6.27 -8.24 -16.66
N GLY A 25 5.39 -7.28 -16.35
CA GLY A 25 5.51 -6.34 -15.26
C GLY A 25 4.68 -6.77 -14.04
N TRP A 26 4.44 -5.82 -13.14
CA TRP A 26 3.73 -6.03 -11.88
C TRP A 26 2.67 -4.95 -11.66
N MET A 27 1.69 -5.27 -10.81
CA MET A 27 0.74 -4.34 -10.21
C MET A 27 0.65 -4.63 -8.71
N ILE A 28 0.26 -3.64 -7.92
CA ILE A 28 -0.14 -3.83 -6.52
C ILE A 28 -1.65 -3.85 -6.50
N ARG A 29 -2.23 -5.01 -6.17
CA ARG A 29 -3.64 -5.13 -5.86
C ARG A 29 -3.84 -4.66 -4.42
N CYS A 30 -4.68 -3.66 -4.22
CA CYS A 30 -4.99 -3.07 -2.93
C CYS A 30 -6.46 -3.31 -2.60
N LEU A 31 -6.75 -3.68 -1.36
CA LEU A 31 -8.10 -3.84 -0.84
C LEU A 31 -8.27 -3.02 0.43
N ASN A 32 -9.20 -2.06 0.39
CA ASN A 32 -9.68 -1.39 1.59
C ASN A 32 -10.64 -2.34 2.33
N THR A 33 -10.28 -2.80 3.52
CA THR A 33 -11.07 -3.81 4.24
C THR A 33 -12.38 -3.27 4.83
N GLU A 34 -12.51 -1.94 4.97
CA GLU A 34 -13.72 -1.29 5.49
C GLU A 34 -14.78 -1.16 4.39
N THR A 35 -14.36 -0.74 3.19
CA THR A 35 -15.29 -0.46 2.07
C THR A 35 -15.40 -1.62 1.09
N ASN A 36 -14.51 -2.60 1.16
CA ASN A 36 -14.28 -3.62 0.13
C ASN A 36 -13.91 -3.02 -1.24
N GLU A 37 -13.41 -1.78 -1.28
CA GLU A 37 -12.90 -1.19 -2.51
C GLU A 37 -11.57 -1.86 -2.89
N GLU A 38 -11.52 -2.38 -4.11
CA GLU A 38 -10.33 -2.99 -4.69
C GLU A 38 -9.78 -2.13 -5.83
N ARG A 39 -8.46 -1.94 -5.85
CA ARG A 39 -7.76 -1.21 -6.91
C ARG A 39 -6.47 -1.89 -7.31
N TYR A 40 -6.16 -1.87 -8.60
CA TYR A 40 -4.89 -2.35 -9.16
C TYR A 40 -4.01 -1.16 -9.54
N CYS A 41 -2.95 -0.95 -8.77
CA CYS A 41 -2.00 0.16 -8.94
C CYS A 41 -0.79 -0.33 -9.74
N LYS A 42 -0.48 0.34 -10.85
CA LYS A 42 0.66 0.03 -11.74
C LYS A 42 1.93 0.77 -11.33
N THR A 43 1.80 1.79 -10.49
CA THR A 43 2.93 2.57 -9.96
C THR A 43 2.84 2.74 -8.45
N ILE A 44 3.94 3.18 -7.83
CA ILE A 44 3.97 3.45 -6.38
C ILE A 44 3.19 4.72 -6.04
N GLU A 45 3.15 5.68 -6.95
CA GLU A 45 2.35 6.90 -6.84
C GLU A 45 0.86 6.58 -6.84
N GLU A 46 0.40 5.70 -7.74
CA GLU A 46 -1.00 5.22 -7.75
C GLU A 46 -1.34 4.48 -6.44
N TYR A 47 -0.42 3.67 -5.93
CA TYR A 47 -0.56 2.99 -4.64
C TYR A 47 -0.67 3.99 -3.48
N SER A 48 0.23 4.99 -3.43
CA SER A 48 0.20 6.05 -2.42
C SER A 48 -1.07 6.89 -2.50
N ALA A 49 -1.51 7.25 -3.70
CA ALA A 49 -2.77 7.96 -3.92
C ALA A 49 -3.97 7.15 -3.39
N PHE A 50 -4.01 5.85 -3.69
CA PHE A 50 -5.06 4.97 -3.15
C PHE A 50 -5.08 4.95 -1.62
N LEU A 51 -3.92 4.84 -0.96
CA LEU A 51 -3.86 4.85 0.50
C LEU A 51 -4.42 6.15 1.09
N ASN A 52 -4.07 7.30 0.51
CA ASN A 52 -4.59 8.61 0.95
C ASN A 52 -6.10 8.74 0.71
N GLU A 53 -6.59 8.30 -0.44
CA GLU A 53 -8.04 8.27 -0.74
C GLU A 53 -8.79 7.35 0.23
N ALA A 54 -8.21 6.19 0.56
CA ALA A 54 -8.83 5.20 1.44
C ALA A 54 -8.97 5.74 2.88
N VAL A 55 -7.95 6.44 3.40
CA VAL A 55 -8.02 7.15 4.69
C VAL A 55 -9.11 8.22 4.67
N TYR A 56 -9.14 9.05 3.63
CA TYR A 56 -10.12 10.14 3.49
C TYR A 56 -11.56 9.63 3.43
N THR A 57 -11.80 8.56 2.67
CA THR A 57 -13.15 7.98 2.48
C THR A 57 -13.66 7.26 3.72
N THR A 58 -12.78 6.67 4.52
CA THR A 58 -13.15 5.91 5.73
C THR A 58 -13.17 6.74 7.01
N GLN A 59 -12.83 8.04 6.92
CA GLN A 59 -12.71 8.96 8.06
C GLN A 59 -11.79 8.42 9.16
N LYS A 60 -10.77 7.64 8.78
CA LYS A 60 -9.72 7.17 9.68
C LYS A 60 -8.59 8.19 9.70
N ASP A 61 -7.84 8.24 10.79
CA ASP A 61 -6.68 9.13 10.92
C ASP A 61 -5.37 8.45 10.48
N HIS A 62 -5.39 7.11 10.43
CA HIS A 62 -4.22 6.30 10.15
C HIS A 62 -4.56 5.13 9.23
N PHE A 63 -3.54 4.59 8.55
CA PHE A 63 -3.65 3.33 7.83
C PHE A 63 -2.48 2.40 8.16
N LYS A 64 -2.72 1.12 7.95
CA LYS A 64 -1.72 0.07 7.97
C LYS A 64 -1.88 -0.80 6.73
N ALA A 65 -0.86 -0.79 5.89
CA ALA A 65 -0.77 -1.71 4.76
C ALA A 65 -0.29 -3.09 5.25
N VAL A 66 -1.08 -4.13 5.00
CA VAL A 66 -0.74 -5.53 5.25
C VAL A 66 -0.36 -6.16 3.91
N TRP A 67 0.93 -6.46 3.75
CA TRP A 67 1.43 -7.09 2.53
C TRP A 67 1.17 -8.60 2.56
N LEU A 68 0.31 -9.05 1.67
CA LEU A 68 0.00 -10.46 1.46
C LEU A 68 1.01 -11.09 0.50
N GLU A 69 1.37 -12.34 0.78
CA GLU A 69 2.18 -13.13 -0.14
C GLU A 69 1.34 -13.54 -1.35
N SER A 70 1.77 -13.15 -2.55
CA SER A 70 1.15 -13.65 -3.77
C SER A 70 1.88 -14.91 -4.25
N PRO A 71 1.19 -16.04 -4.47
CA PRO A 71 1.80 -17.21 -5.10
C PRO A 71 2.20 -16.96 -6.56
N LYS A 72 1.74 -15.84 -7.16
CA LYS A 72 2.04 -15.44 -8.53
C LYS A 72 3.14 -14.38 -8.62
N ALA A 73 3.58 -13.81 -7.51
CA ALA A 73 4.66 -12.84 -7.50
C ALA A 73 5.99 -13.55 -7.73
N THR A 74 6.74 -13.08 -8.72
CA THR A 74 8.12 -13.54 -8.91
C THR A 74 9.08 -12.77 -8.00
N PRO A 75 10.23 -13.33 -7.63
CA PRO A 75 11.26 -12.61 -6.86
C PRO A 75 11.69 -11.30 -7.50
N LYS A 76 11.72 -11.24 -8.84
CA LYS A 76 12.02 -10.02 -9.60
C LYS A 76 10.98 -8.93 -9.33
N MET A 77 9.69 -9.25 -9.43
CA MET A 77 8.59 -8.30 -9.17
C MET A 77 8.66 -7.77 -7.73
N ILE A 78 8.88 -8.66 -6.76
CA ILE A 78 9.02 -8.29 -5.34
C ILE A 78 10.20 -7.33 -5.15
N GLY A 79 11.35 -7.64 -5.76
CA GLY A 79 12.54 -6.79 -5.70
C GLY A 79 12.31 -5.41 -6.31
N GLU A 80 11.66 -5.33 -7.47
CA GLU A 80 11.35 -4.06 -8.15
C GLU A 80 10.39 -3.19 -7.35
N VAL A 81 9.31 -3.77 -6.80
CA VAL A 81 8.34 -3.03 -5.97
C VAL A 81 9.01 -2.49 -4.72
N ARG A 82 9.81 -3.31 -4.02
CA ARG A 82 10.54 -2.88 -2.82
C ARG A 82 11.53 -1.76 -3.11
N ALA A 83 12.27 -1.86 -4.21
CA ALA A 83 13.21 -0.81 -4.62
C ALA A 83 12.49 0.51 -4.90
N LYS A 84 11.37 0.46 -5.63
CA LYS A 84 10.58 1.65 -5.94
C LYS A 84 9.89 2.26 -4.72
N LEU A 85 9.39 1.45 -3.78
CA LEU A 85 8.87 1.94 -2.50
C LEU A 85 9.94 2.69 -1.71
N MET A 86 11.14 2.11 -1.60
CA MET A 86 12.27 2.74 -0.91
C MET A 86 12.67 4.05 -1.58
N GLU A 87 12.74 4.08 -2.91
CA GLU A 87 13.03 5.30 -3.66
C GLU A 87 11.98 6.39 -3.42
N TYR A 88 10.69 6.02 -3.48
CA TYR A 88 9.58 6.93 -3.24
C TYR A 88 9.61 7.53 -1.83
N TYR A 89 9.86 6.73 -0.79
CA TYR A 89 9.97 7.25 0.58
C TYR A 89 11.17 8.17 0.77
N ASN A 90 12.33 7.82 0.21
CA ASN A 90 13.50 8.70 0.25
C ASN A 90 13.24 10.06 -0.42
N GLN A 91 12.45 10.09 -1.50
CA GLN A 91 12.08 11.33 -2.19
C GLN A 91 11.14 12.22 -1.35
N ILE A 92 10.24 11.61 -0.56
CA ILE A 92 9.34 12.36 0.34
C ILE A 92 10.10 12.88 1.55
N GLU A 93 10.94 12.05 2.18
CA GLU A 93 11.72 12.46 3.35
C GLU A 93 12.76 13.53 3.00
N GLY A 94 13.37 13.46 1.82
CA GLY A 94 14.32 14.47 1.34
C GLY A 94 13.70 15.82 0.97
N GLN A 95 12.37 15.94 0.96
CA GLN A 95 11.64 17.19 0.73
C GLN A 95 11.11 17.84 2.02
N SER A 96 11.34 17.21 3.18
CA SER A 96 10.89 17.69 4.50
C SER A 96 11.95 18.52 5.23
#